data_AF-A0A7W2JJ94-F1
#
_entry.id   AF-A0A7W2JJ94-F1
#
_cell.length_a   1.000
_cell.length_b   1.000
_cell.length_c   1.000
_cell.angle_alpha   90.00
_cell.angle_beta   90.00
_cell.angle_gamma   90.00
#
_symmetry.space_group_name_H-M   'P 1'
#
loop_
_entity.id
_entity.type
_entity.pdbx_description
1 polymer ?
#
loop_
_entity_poly.entity_id
_entity_poly.type
_entity_poly.pdbx_seq_one_letter_code
_entity_poly.pdbx_strand_id
1 'polypeptide(L)'
;MGVLLLLRQSNGSSLRPFGACSALVIGLIPAALIGVMLGNLFLGLPFSRCALAASEFHGTLSGLFRPFALLLGVISLSMFCQLGATWVMLRGSNALRKVSRRIAWRAGVVFLVGFTAAALWLAADIRGYRLAASVHSHTLCSPGLSVVLPGNAGWQGNFSAWPLACLAPLLALSGTVLSLYSIVRGRAGMAVLGSGLAIVMMLCSIGLALFPFIIPSSVQLSASLTVWNAASGEKTMGLMLILASVLMPMLLAYTVGAGLRGRNRPLKSSPKGKISQRIQERQQRLASPAIHRDHRIA
;
A
#
# COMPACT_ATOMS: atom_id res chain seq x y z
N MET A 1 11.59 -0.98 -4.28
CA MET A 1 12.56 -1.43 -5.30
C MET A 1 13.48 -0.28 -5.74
N GLY A 2 12.96 0.94 -5.99
CA GLY A 2 13.79 2.13 -6.26
C GLY A 2 14.85 2.44 -5.21
N VAL A 3 14.56 2.24 -3.92
CA VAL A 3 15.52 2.44 -2.81
C VAL A 3 16.75 1.52 -2.93
N LEU A 4 16.58 0.27 -3.37
CA LEU A 4 17.71 -0.65 -3.56
C LEU A 4 18.54 -0.32 -4.81
N LEU A 5 17.94 0.32 -5.82
CA LEU A 5 18.66 0.79 -7.01
C LEU A 5 19.46 2.06 -6.73
N LEU A 6 18.90 2.99 -5.95
CA LEU A 6 19.61 4.17 -5.46
C LEU A 6 20.78 3.79 -4.54
N LEU A 7 20.56 2.83 -3.63
CA LEU A 7 21.63 2.29 -2.78
C LEU A 7 22.70 1.52 -3.57
N ARG A 8 22.37 0.98 -4.75
CA ARG A 8 23.31 0.23 -5.61
C ARG A 8 24.16 1.15 -6.51
N GLN A 9 23.67 2.32 -6.91
CA GLN A 9 24.46 3.30 -7.68
C GLN A 9 25.47 4.07 -6.81
N SER A 10 25.27 4.15 -5.50
CA SER A 10 26.15 4.86 -4.54
C SER A 10 27.42 4.09 -4.16
N ASN A 11 28.03 3.35 -5.08
CA ASN A 11 29.15 2.45 -4.77
C ASN A 11 30.53 3.15 -4.68
N GLY A 12 30.56 4.48 -4.58
CA GLY A 12 31.80 5.28 -4.64
C GLY A 12 31.94 6.42 -3.63
N SER A 13 30.88 6.82 -2.91
CA SER A 13 30.97 7.88 -1.91
C SER A 13 30.30 7.44 -0.62
N SER A 14 30.96 7.74 0.50
CA SER A 14 30.38 7.74 1.85
C SER A 14 28.94 8.24 1.76
N LEU A 15 27.95 7.39 2.09
CA LEU A 15 26.54 7.79 2.11
C LEU A 15 26.43 9.01 3.02
N ARG A 16 26.30 10.20 2.43
CA ARG A 16 25.90 11.37 3.20
C ARG A 16 24.51 11.05 3.77
N PRO A 17 24.26 11.20 5.07
CA PRO A 17 22.97 10.88 5.69
C PRO A 17 21.78 11.52 4.96
N PHE A 18 22.02 12.66 4.32
CA PHE A 18 21.08 13.42 3.50
C PHE A 18 20.40 12.60 2.36
N GLY A 19 21.14 11.73 1.66
CA GLY A 19 20.58 10.96 0.53
C GLY A 19 19.69 9.78 0.96
N ALA A 20 19.93 9.23 2.15
CA ALA A 20 19.08 8.19 2.72
C ALA A 20 17.78 8.77 3.29
N CYS A 21 17.86 9.94 3.92
CA CYS A 21 16.69 10.66 4.42
C CYS A 21 15.75 11.07 3.29
N SER A 22 16.26 11.60 2.17
CA SER A 22 15.41 12.02 1.05
C SER A 22 14.66 10.83 0.42
N ALA A 23 15.33 9.69 0.20
CA ALA A 23 14.69 8.49 -0.34
C ALA A 23 13.59 7.92 0.58
N LEU A 24 13.77 8.06 1.90
CA LEU A 24 12.80 7.64 2.90
C LEU A 24 11.57 8.57 2.90
N VAL A 25 11.80 9.88 2.83
CA VAL A 25 10.74 10.90 2.72
C VAL A 25 9.91 10.71 1.46
N ILE A 26 10.55 10.47 0.30
CA ILE A 26 9.87 10.25 -0.99
C ILE A 26 8.98 9.00 -0.96
N GLY A 27 9.33 7.97 -0.18
CA GLY A 27 8.53 6.74 -0.06
C GLY A 27 7.41 6.82 0.97
N LEU A 28 7.66 7.44 2.12
CA LEU A 28 6.71 7.48 3.25
C LEU A 28 5.59 8.50 3.03
N ILE A 29 5.88 9.65 2.42
CA ILE A 29 4.88 10.70 2.22
C ILE A 29 3.70 10.19 1.38
N PRO A 30 3.89 9.63 0.16
CA PRO A 30 2.76 9.16 -0.64
C PRO A 30 1.98 8.02 0.05
N ALA A 31 2.69 7.12 0.75
CA ALA A 31 2.07 6.02 1.48
C ALA A 31 1.14 6.53 2.60
N ALA A 32 1.55 7.57 3.34
CA ALA A 32 0.71 8.19 4.37
C ALA A 32 -0.44 9.02 3.75
N LEU A 33 -0.15 9.81 2.71
CA LEU A 33 -1.14 10.69 2.09
C LEU A 33 -2.33 9.93 1.49
N ILE A 34 -2.10 8.76 0.87
CA ILE A 34 -3.19 7.93 0.34
C ILE A 34 -4.17 7.55 1.47
N GLY A 35 -3.66 7.20 2.65
CA GLY A 35 -4.51 6.90 3.80
C GLY A 35 -5.30 8.12 4.30
N VAL A 36 -4.65 9.29 4.39
CA VAL A 36 -5.31 10.55 4.79
C VAL A 36 -6.41 10.91 3.80
N MET A 37 -6.17 10.74 2.50
CA MET A 37 -7.18 10.97 1.46
C MET A 37 -8.39 10.05 1.63
N LEU A 38 -8.17 8.73 1.80
CA LEU A 38 -9.25 7.77 2.02
C LEU A 38 -10.04 8.06 3.30
N GLY A 39 -9.38 8.52 4.37
CA GLY A 39 -10.06 8.92 5.61
C GLY A 39 -10.98 10.13 5.43
N ASN A 40 -10.57 11.10 4.60
CA ASN A 40 -11.44 12.23 4.27
C ASN A 40 -12.63 11.84 3.39
N LEU A 41 -12.55 10.75 2.60
CA LEU A 41 -13.71 10.24 1.87
C LEU A 41 -14.81 9.76 2.82
N PHE A 42 -14.47 9.10 3.93
CA PHE A 42 -15.45 8.68 4.93
C PHE A 42 -16.13 9.86 5.64
N LEU A 43 -15.41 10.97 5.81
CA LEU A 43 -15.92 12.19 6.45
C LEU A 43 -16.72 13.07 5.47
N GLY A 44 -16.46 12.96 4.17
CA GLY A 44 -17.00 13.85 3.14
C GLY A 44 -16.14 15.09 2.94
N LEU A 45 -15.96 15.46 1.68
CA LEU A 45 -15.15 16.61 1.28
C LEU A 45 -16.04 17.85 1.07
N PRO A 46 -15.59 19.04 1.50
CA PRO A 46 -16.36 20.27 1.32
C PRO A 46 -16.19 20.82 -0.10
N PHE A 47 -16.96 20.29 -1.05
CA PHE A 47 -16.99 20.79 -2.43
C PHE A 47 -18.42 21.00 -2.94
N SER A 48 -18.61 22.00 -3.79
CA SER A 48 -19.86 22.25 -4.51
C SER A 48 -19.64 22.05 -6.02
N ARG A 49 -20.72 21.72 -6.73
CA ARG A 49 -20.71 21.59 -8.20
C ARG A 49 -21.98 22.18 -8.79
N CYS A 50 -21.86 22.99 -9.83
CA CYS A 50 -22.96 23.37 -10.72
C CYS A 50 -22.67 22.82 -12.13
N ALA A 51 -23.69 22.47 -12.92
CA ALA A 51 -23.53 21.66 -14.14
C ALA A 51 -22.69 22.32 -15.25
N LEU A 52 -22.57 23.65 -15.27
CA LEU A 52 -21.70 24.39 -16.20
C LEU A 52 -20.42 24.94 -15.56
N ALA A 53 -20.32 24.92 -14.23
CA ALA A 53 -19.19 25.50 -13.50
C ALA A 53 -18.18 24.43 -13.09
N ALA A 54 -16.92 24.82 -12.97
CA ALA A 54 -15.91 23.97 -12.36
C ALA A 54 -16.30 23.62 -10.91
N SER A 55 -15.86 22.46 -10.43
CA SER A 55 -16.04 22.08 -9.03
C SER A 55 -15.28 23.05 -8.11
N GLU A 56 -15.99 23.69 -7.18
CA GLU A 56 -15.39 24.59 -6.20
C GLU A 56 -15.12 23.84 -4.90
N PHE A 57 -13.87 23.91 -4.42
CA PHE A 57 -13.47 23.34 -3.16
C PHE A 57 -13.44 24.44 -2.09
N HIS A 58 -14.25 24.27 -1.04
CA HIS A 58 -14.43 25.24 0.05
C HIS A 58 -13.59 24.89 1.30
N GLY A 59 -12.78 23.83 1.23
CA GLY A 59 -11.98 23.37 2.36
C GLY A 59 -10.62 24.06 2.49
N THR A 60 -10.09 24.06 3.71
CA THR A 60 -8.71 24.47 4.00
C THR A 60 -7.78 23.25 4.05
N LEU A 61 -6.48 23.44 3.77
CA LEU A 61 -5.49 22.36 3.83
C LEU A 61 -5.40 21.72 5.23
N SER A 62 -5.48 22.53 6.29
CA SER A 62 -5.52 22.03 7.68
C SER A 62 -6.77 21.20 7.95
N GLY A 63 -7.88 21.51 7.28
CA GLY A 63 -9.14 20.77 7.38
C GLY A 63 -9.08 19.33 6.87
N LEU A 64 -8.04 18.96 6.09
CA LEU A 64 -7.82 17.59 5.63
C LEU A 64 -7.12 16.70 6.69
N PHE A 65 -6.43 17.30 7.66
CA PHE A 65 -5.68 16.56 8.69
C PHE A 65 -6.54 16.33 9.95
N ARG A 66 -7.74 15.79 9.75
CA ARG A 66 -8.64 15.41 10.86
C ARG A 66 -8.12 14.15 11.58
N PRO A 67 -8.45 13.95 12.88
CA PRO A 67 -7.94 12.81 13.66
C PRO A 67 -8.20 11.45 13.00
N PHE A 68 -9.41 11.23 12.50
CA PHE A 68 -9.76 10.00 11.79
C PHE A 68 -8.96 9.82 10.48
N ALA A 69 -8.75 10.89 9.72
CA ALA A 69 -7.96 10.84 8.50
C ALA A 69 -6.47 10.56 8.79
N LEU A 70 -5.92 11.14 9.85
CA LEU A 70 -4.57 10.87 10.32
C LEU A 70 -4.40 9.40 10.74
N LEU A 71 -5.39 8.82 11.42
CA LEU A 71 -5.39 7.40 11.77
C LEU A 71 -5.29 6.52 10.51
N LEU A 72 -6.11 6.76 9.49
CA LEU A 72 -5.99 6.03 8.22
C LEU A 72 -4.65 6.26 7.51
N GLY A 73 -4.07 7.46 7.63
CA GLY A 73 -2.71 7.75 7.18
C GLY A 73 -1.67 6.82 7.84
N VAL A 74 -1.73 6.66 9.16
CA VAL A 74 -0.85 5.77 9.93
C VAL A 74 -1.09 4.30 9.54
N ILE A 75 -2.35 3.88 9.37
CA ILE A 75 -2.69 2.52 8.95
C ILE A 75 -2.07 2.24 7.58
N SER A 76 -2.30 3.10 6.58
CA SER A 76 -1.73 2.96 5.24
C SER A 76 -0.20 2.87 5.29
N LEU A 77 0.44 3.77 6.04
CA LEU A 77 1.89 3.78 6.20
C LEU A 77 2.42 2.47 6.81
N SER A 78 1.81 2.01 7.90
CA SER A 78 2.19 0.78 8.60
C SER A 78 2.03 -0.46 7.68
N MET A 79 0.98 -0.47 6.87
CA MET A 79 0.70 -1.52 5.89
C MET A 79 1.79 -1.62 4.81
N PHE A 80 2.15 -0.49 4.18
CA PHE A 80 3.23 -0.45 3.19
C PHE A 80 4.59 -0.82 3.81
N CYS A 81 4.86 -0.37 5.04
CA CYS A 81 6.06 -0.75 5.78
C CYS A 81 6.11 -2.25 6.06
N GLN A 82 5.01 -2.88 6.46
CA GLN A 82 4.94 -4.32 6.71
C GLN A 82 5.19 -5.12 5.41
N LEU A 83 4.56 -4.76 4.30
CA LEU A 83 4.78 -5.42 3.01
C LEU A 83 6.24 -5.28 2.55
N GLY A 84 6.81 -4.07 2.66
CA GLY A 84 8.20 -3.83 2.33
C GLY A 84 9.17 -4.66 3.20
N ALA A 85 8.95 -4.68 4.51
CA ALA A 85 9.79 -5.40 5.46
C ALA A 85 9.69 -6.93 5.30
N THR A 86 8.49 -7.47 5.05
CA THR A 86 8.30 -8.90 4.77
C THR A 86 8.95 -9.31 3.44
N TRP A 87 8.94 -8.44 2.42
CA TRP A 87 9.66 -8.68 1.17
C TRP A 87 11.18 -8.72 1.35
N VAL A 88 11.74 -7.82 2.15
CA VAL A 88 13.16 -7.86 2.53
C VAL A 88 13.48 -9.09 3.39
N MET A 89 12.55 -9.54 4.24
CA MET A 89 12.72 -10.78 5.00
C MET A 89 12.80 -12.02 4.09
N LEU A 90 12.04 -12.03 3.00
CA LEU A 90 12.02 -13.11 2.01
C LEU A 90 13.29 -13.17 1.15
N ARG A 91 13.77 -12.00 0.67
CA ARG A 91 14.89 -11.92 -0.30
C ARG A 91 16.21 -11.38 0.26
N GLY A 92 16.23 -10.90 1.50
CA GLY A 92 17.37 -10.27 2.14
C GLY A 92 18.35 -11.26 2.79
N SER A 93 19.57 -10.77 3.06
CA SER A 93 20.63 -11.50 3.76
C SER A 93 20.30 -11.75 5.24
N ASN A 94 21.02 -12.67 5.87
CA ASN A 94 20.78 -13.05 7.27
C ASN A 94 20.91 -11.87 8.26
N ALA A 95 21.81 -10.92 7.99
CA ALA A 95 21.98 -9.71 8.81
C ALA A 95 20.76 -8.79 8.72
N LEU A 96 20.26 -8.53 7.50
CA LEU A 96 19.08 -7.69 7.27
C LEU A 96 17.80 -8.37 7.75
N ARG A 97 17.72 -9.70 7.66
CA ARG A 97 16.53 -10.48 8.03
C ARG A 97 16.12 -10.27 9.49
N LYS A 98 17.08 -10.18 10.43
CA LYS A 98 16.78 -9.95 11.86
C LYS A 98 16.13 -8.57 12.09
N VAL A 99 16.64 -7.53 11.43
CA VAL A 99 16.13 -6.16 11.54
C VAL A 99 14.77 -6.03 10.85
N SER A 100 14.66 -6.52 9.62
CA SER A 100 13.41 -6.51 8.86
C SER A 100 12.29 -7.27 9.56
N ARG A 101 12.61 -8.39 10.25
CA ARG A 101 11.63 -9.13 11.05
C ARG A 101 11.04 -8.27 12.18
N ARG A 102 11.87 -7.50 12.88
CA ARG A 102 11.42 -6.62 13.97
C ARG A 102 10.54 -5.49 13.44
N ILE A 103 10.93 -4.88 12.32
CA ILE A 103 10.15 -3.81 11.67
C ILE A 103 8.82 -4.35 11.14
N ALA A 104 8.84 -5.49 10.44
CA ALA A 104 7.64 -6.13 9.90
C ALA A 104 6.63 -6.47 11.01
N TRP A 105 7.11 -7.01 12.12
CA TRP A 105 6.25 -7.35 13.25
C TRP A 105 5.62 -6.10 13.88
N ARG A 106 6.42 -5.08 14.19
CA ARG A 106 5.90 -3.82 14.75
C ARG A 106 4.90 -3.14 13.83
N ALA A 107 5.23 -3.04 12.54
CA ALA A 107 4.35 -2.44 11.55
C ALA A 107 3.02 -3.21 11.42
N GLY A 108 3.05 -4.55 11.46
CA GLY A 108 1.84 -5.36 11.42
C GLY A 108 0.98 -5.28 12.68
N VAL A 109 1.58 -5.09 13.86
CA VAL A 109 0.81 -4.83 15.09
C VAL A 109 0.14 -3.47 15.03
N VAL A 110 0.87 -2.43 14.57
CA VAL A 110 0.30 -1.08 14.37
C VAL A 110 -0.84 -1.12 13.37
N PHE A 111 -0.69 -1.85 12.25
CA PHE A 111 -1.76 -2.05 11.28
C PHE A 111 -2.97 -2.74 11.90
N LEU A 112 -2.77 -3.87 12.61
CA LEU A 112 -3.84 -4.65 13.20
C LEU A 112 -4.67 -3.82 14.19
N VAL A 113 -4.01 -3.14 15.11
CA VAL A 113 -4.65 -2.30 16.13
C VAL A 113 -5.27 -1.05 15.49
N GLY A 114 -4.57 -0.41 14.55
CA GLY A 114 -5.07 0.77 13.87
C GLY A 114 -6.31 0.47 13.04
N PHE A 115 -6.31 -0.64 12.28
CA PHE A 115 -7.43 -1.03 11.43
C PHE A 115 -8.67 -1.42 12.25
N THR A 116 -8.51 -2.16 13.36
CA THR A 116 -9.63 -2.45 14.27
C THR A 116 -10.15 -1.19 14.95
N ALA A 117 -9.26 -0.30 15.42
CA ALA A 117 -9.65 0.97 16.03
C ALA A 117 -10.40 1.86 15.04
N ALA A 118 -9.95 1.95 13.78
CA ALA A 118 -10.62 2.71 12.74
C ALA A 118 -11.99 2.12 12.40
N ALA A 119 -12.12 0.79 12.34
CA ALA A 119 -13.41 0.14 12.12
C ALA A 119 -14.41 0.39 13.26
N LEU A 120 -13.95 0.32 14.52
CA LEU A 120 -14.78 0.63 15.69
C LEU A 120 -15.16 2.11 15.75
N TRP A 121 -14.24 3.02 15.43
CA TRP A 121 -14.53 4.46 15.38
C TRP A 121 -15.53 4.79 14.26
N LEU A 122 -15.32 4.22 13.07
CA LEU A 122 -16.27 4.32 11.96
C LEU A 122 -17.66 3.80 12.37
N ALA A 123 -17.71 2.74 13.17
CA ALA A 123 -18.97 2.17 13.62
C ALA A 123 -19.69 3.00 14.69
N ALA A 124 -18.94 3.74 15.53
CA ALA A 124 -19.49 4.46 16.68
C ALA A 124 -19.94 5.89 16.38
N ASP A 125 -19.15 6.67 15.64
CA ASP A 125 -19.30 8.14 15.60
C ASP A 125 -19.50 8.71 14.17
N ILE A 126 -19.03 7.98 13.14
CA ILE A 126 -19.02 8.51 11.77
C ILE A 126 -20.35 8.22 11.06
N ARG A 127 -21.13 9.28 10.87
CA ARG A 127 -22.36 9.25 10.08
C ARG A 127 -22.01 9.20 8.59
N GLY A 128 -22.43 8.13 7.91
CA GLY A 128 -22.25 7.99 6.47
C GLY A 128 -23.38 8.62 5.64
N TYR A 129 -23.22 8.51 4.33
CA TYR A 129 -24.18 9.02 3.34
C TYR A 129 -24.95 7.84 2.72
N ARG A 130 -26.26 8.01 2.47
CA ARG A 130 -27.07 7.04 1.71
C ARG A 130 -27.74 7.70 0.53
N LEU A 131 -27.81 6.98 -0.60
CA LEU A 131 -28.54 7.40 -1.78
C LEU A 131 -30.03 7.04 -1.61
N ALA A 132 -30.93 8.03 -1.54
CA ALA A 132 -32.37 7.79 -1.36
C ALA A 132 -33.14 7.72 -2.68
N ALA A 133 -32.80 8.57 -3.66
CA ALA A 133 -33.34 8.54 -5.01
C ALA A 133 -32.37 9.24 -5.99
N SER A 134 -32.28 8.74 -7.22
CA SER A 134 -31.57 9.40 -8.33
C SER A 134 -32.58 9.90 -9.36
N VAL A 135 -32.80 11.21 -9.43
CA VAL A 135 -33.64 11.83 -10.46
C VAL A 135 -32.75 12.49 -11.50
N HIS A 136 -32.85 12.04 -12.76
CA HIS A 136 -32.15 12.61 -13.91
C HIS A 136 -32.85 13.90 -14.38
N SER A 137 -32.92 14.91 -13.51
CA SER A 137 -33.46 16.22 -13.86
C SER A 137 -32.34 17.12 -14.38
N HIS A 138 -32.36 17.44 -15.67
CA HIS A 138 -31.43 18.38 -16.30
C HIS A 138 -31.85 19.83 -15.97
N THR A 139 -31.40 20.35 -14.83
CA THR A 139 -31.44 21.81 -14.56
C THR A 139 -30.02 22.37 -14.54
N LEU A 140 -29.87 23.64 -14.93
CA LEU A 140 -28.59 24.31 -15.17
C LEU A 140 -27.60 24.24 -13.98
N CYS A 141 -28.08 24.07 -12.74
CA CYS A 141 -27.24 23.88 -11.55
C CYS A 141 -27.57 22.66 -10.67
N SER A 142 -28.40 21.70 -11.12
CA SER A 142 -28.49 20.39 -10.45
C SER A 142 -27.84 19.32 -11.31
N PRO A 143 -26.58 18.92 -11.04
CA PRO A 143 -25.95 17.84 -11.77
C PRO A 143 -26.57 16.51 -11.34
N GLY A 144 -27.71 16.11 -11.93
CA GLY A 144 -28.41 14.86 -11.63
C GLY A 144 -28.81 14.76 -10.15
N LEU A 145 -30.01 15.21 -9.81
CA LEU A 145 -30.49 15.39 -8.44
C LEU A 145 -30.56 14.03 -7.72
N SER A 146 -29.44 13.68 -7.08
CA SER A 146 -29.36 12.56 -6.14
C SER A 146 -29.75 13.09 -4.77
N VAL A 147 -30.90 12.63 -4.26
CA VAL A 147 -31.31 12.94 -2.89
C VAL A 147 -30.45 12.08 -1.98
N VAL A 148 -29.36 12.66 -1.49
CA VAL A 148 -28.47 12.04 -0.52
C VAL A 148 -28.90 12.48 0.86
N LEU A 149 -29.31 11.52 1.69
CA LEU A 149 -29.68 11.78 3.08
C LEU A 149 -28.51 11.38 3.99
N PRO A 150 -28.11 12.21 4.95
CA PRO A 150 -27.25 11.76 6.05
C PRO A 150 -28.01 10.71 6.87
N GLY A 151 -27.40 9.57 7.19
CA GLY A 151 -28.08 8.45 7.86
C GLY A 151 -27.16 7.58 8.71
N ASN A 152 -27.72 7.04 9.81
CA ASN A 152 -26.98 6.36 10.89
C ASN A 152 -26.26 5.08 10.43
N ALA A 153 -26.87 4.28 9.55
CA ALA A 153 -26.26 3.08 8.99
C ALA A 153 -25.42 3.33 7.72
N GLY A 154 -25.02 4.58 7.43
CA GLY A 154 -24.50 4.97 6.11
C GLY A 154 -23.42 4.03 5.54
N TRP A 155 -22.26 3.94 6.18
CA TRP A 155 -21.15 3.07 5.71
C TRP A 155 -21.29 1.59 6.10
N GLN A 156 -22.25 1.27 6.97
CA GLN A 156 -22.48 -0.09 7.48
C GLN A 156 -23.63 -0.80 6.74
N GLY A 157 -24.46 -0.05 6.03
CA GLY A 157 -25.66 -0.54 5.37
C GLY A 157 -25.37 -1.63 4.35
N ASN A 158 -24.28 -1.47 3.59
CA ASN A 158 -23.87 -2.47 2.59
C ASN A 158 -23.45 -3.80 3.22
N PHE A 159 -22.81 -3.77 4.39
CA PHE A 159 -22.43 -4.99 5.12
C PHE A 159 -23.64 -5.72 5.68
N SER A 160 -24.70 -4.98 6.03
CA SER A 160 -25.97 -5.57 6.46
C SER A 160 -26.78 -6.11 5.28
N ALA A 161 -26.75 -5.42 4.14
CA ALA A 161 -27.45 -5.84 2.92
C ALA A 161 -26.78 -7.05 2.25
N TRP A 162 -25.45 -7.10 2.23
CA TRP A 162 -24.65 -8.17 1.63
C TRP A 162 -23.72 -8.77 2.69
N PRO A 163 -24.15 -9.81 3.44
CA PRO A 163 -23.35 -10.40 4.50
C PRO A 163 -21.98 -10.92 4.04
N LEU A 164 -21.84 -11.32 2.77
CA LEU A 164 -20.55 -11.71 2.19
C LEU A 164 -19.54 -10.56 2.17
N ALA A 165 -19.98 -9.30 2.13
CA ALA A 165 -19.11 -8.13 2.21
C ALA A 165 -18.32 -8.09 3.53
N CYS A 166 -18.88 -8.63 4.62
CA CYS A 166 -18.19 -8.74 5.92
C CYS A 166 -16.94 -9.62 5.86
N LEU A 167 -16.82 -10.49 4.85
CA LEU A 167 -15.60 -11.28 4.67
C LEU A 167 -14.40 -10.40 4.35
N ALA A 168 -14.57 -9.26 3.69
CA ALA A 168 -13.44 -8.37 3.35
C ALA A 168 -12.69 -7.87 4.61
N PRO A 169 -13.31 -7.18 5.59
CA PRO A 169 -12.59 -6.76 6.79
C PRO A 169 -12.07 -7.95 7.63
N LEU A 170 -12.81 -9.06 7.68
CA LEU A 170 -12.38 -10.26 8.40
C LEU A 170 -11.15 -10.92 7.77
N LEU A 171 -11.09 -10.99 6.44
CA LEU A 171 -9.93 -11.49 5.70
C LEU A 171 -8.74 -10.53 5.77
N ALA A 172 -8.97 -9.23 5.91
CA ALA A 172 -7.91 -8.26 6.16
C ALA A 172 -7.23 -8.50 7.52
N LEU A 173 -8.04 -8.70 8.56
CA LEU A 173 -7.56 -9.01 9.90
C LEU A 173 -6.86 -10.39 9.95
N SER A 174 -7.48 -11.42 9.39
CA SER A 174 -6.91 -12.77 9.38
C SER A 174 -5.62 -12.85 8.56
N GLY A 175 -5.54 -12.14 7.43
CA GLY A 175 -4.31 -12.01 6.63
C GLY A 175 -3.18 -11.35 7.41
N THR A 176 -3.48 -10.33 8.20
CA THR A 176 -2.49 -9.67 9.08
C THR A 176 -2.03 -10.60 10.20
N VAL A 177 -2.96 -11.30 10.85
CA VAL A 177 -2.64 -12.30 11.89
C VAL A 177 -1.77 -13.42 11.31
N LEU A 178 -2.11 -13.93 10.12
CA LEU A 178 -1.32 -14.92 9.40
C LEU A 178 0.09 -14.39 9.09
N SER A 179 0.20 -13.12 8.71
CA SER A 179 1.49 -12.47 8.49
C SER A 179 2.33 -12.41 9.77
N LEU A 180 1.75 -11.91 10.88
CA LEU A 180 2.42 -11.81 12.18
C LEU A 180 2.88 -13.18 12.69
N TYR A 181 2.02 -14.19 12.59
CA TYR A 181 2.34 -15.57 12.96
C TYR A 181 3.48 -16.15 12.12
N SER A 182 3.46 -15.90 10.80
CA SER A 182 4.50 -16.35 9.88
C SER A 182 5.85 -15.67 10.13
N ILE A 183 5.83 -14.40 10.55
CA ILE A 183 7.02 -13.64 10.94
C ILE A 183 7.69 -14.28 12.17
N VAL A 184 6.91 -14.70 13.18
CA VAL A 184 7.41 -15.38 14.37
C VAL A 184 7.99 -16.76 14.02
N ARG A 185 7.29 -17.52 13.17
CA ARG A 185 7.75 -18.85 12.69
C ARG A 185 8.88 -18.81 11.67
N GLY A 186 9.37 -17.62 11.28
CA GLY A 186 10.44 -17.48 10.29
C GLY A 186 10.05 -17.87 8.85
N ARG A 187 8.75 -18.09 8.57
CA ARG A 187 8.23 -18.46 7.25
C ARG A 187 7.97 -17.21 6.40
N ALA A 188 9.03 -16.66 5.80
CA ALA A 188 8.93 -15.39 5.07
C ALA A 188 7.97 -15.39 3.88
N GLY A 189 7.78 -16.52 3.20
CA GLY A 189 6.83 -16.61 2.08
C GLY A 189 5.38 -16.38 2.51
N MET A 190 4.96 -17.05 3.58
CA MET A 190 3.60 -16.89 4.14
C MET A 190 3.40 -15.51 4.76
N ALA A 191 4.46 -14.90 5.31
CA ALA A 191 4.39 -13.53 5.82
C ALA A 191 4.06 -12.51 4.73
N VAL A 192 4.63 -12.68 3.53
CA VAL A 192 4.36 -11.82 2.36
C VAL A 192 2.96 -12.07 1.80
N LEU A 193 2.52 -13.34 1.72
CA LEU A 193 1.17 -13.65 1.26
C LEU A 193 0.10 -13.09 2.20
N GLY A 194 0.28 -13.24 3.52
CA GLY A 194 -0.63 -12.71 4.52
C GLY A 194 -0.73 -11.18 4.48
N SER A 195 0.41 -10.48 4.37
CA SER A 195 0.40 -9.00 4.25
C SER A 195 -0.20 -8.56 2.92
N GLY A 196 0.06 -9.26 1.81
CA GLY A 196 -0.57 -8.99 0.52
C GLY A 196 -2.09 -9.16 0.56
N LEU A 197 -2.58 -10.25 1.16
CA LEU A 197 -4.00 -10.48 1.36
C LEU A 197 -4.65 -9.38 2.21
N ALA A 198 -3.97 -8.96 3.28
CA ALA A 198 -4.46 -7.90 4.16
C ALA A 198 -4.70 -6.59 3.41
N ILE A 199 -3.78 -6.22 2.51
CA ILE A 199 -3.88 -5.00 1.68
C ILE A 199 -5.11 -5.05 0.77
N VAL A 200 -5.23 -6.14 0.00
CA VAL A 200 -6.32 -6.32 -0.97
C VAL A 200 -7.67 -6.27 -0.27
N MET A 201 -7.77 -6.98 0.86
CA MET A 201 -9.01 -7.09 1.63
C MET A 201 -9.37 -5.80 2.37
N MET A 202 -8.37 -5.04 2.87
CA MET A 202 -8.59 -3.70 3.42
C MET A 202 -9.15 -2.74 2.36
N LEU A 203 -8.53 -2.69 1.17
CA LEU A 203 -8.99 -1.82 0.08
C LEU A 203 -10.40 -2.22 -0.39
N CYS A 204 -10.66 -3.53 -0.49
CA CYS A 204 -11.98 -4.06 -0.80
C CYS A 204 -13.02 -3.64 0.25
N SER A 205 -12.68 -3.73 1.54
CA SER A 205 -13.55 -3.28 2.64
C SER A 205 -13.88 -1.79 2.55
N ILE A 206 -12.91 -0.94 2.18
CA ILE A 206 -13.14 0.50 1.99
C ILE A 206 -14.09 0.74 0.82
N GLY A 207 -13.86 0.06 -0.32
CA GLY A 207 -14.74 0.17 -1.49
C GLY A 207 -16.17 -0.28 -1.21
N LEU A 208 -16.33 -1.41 -0.52
CA LEU A 208 -17.64 -1.93 -0.10
C LEU A 208 -18.34 -1.01 0.90
N ALA A 209 -17.59 -0.36 1.79
CA ALA A 209 -18.16 0.62 2.71
C ALA A 209 -18.65 1.87 1.96
N LEU A 210 -17.85 2.40 1.02
CA LEU A 210 -18.16 3.64 0.32
C LEU A 210 -19.20 3.49 -0.80
N PHE A 211 -19.36 2.29 -1.37
CA PHE A 211 -20.30 2.05 -2.46
C PHE A 211 -21.73 2.53 -2.11
N PRO A 212 -22.46 3.24 -2.98
CA PRO A 212 -22.15 3.59 -4.38
C PRO A 212 -21.41 4.93 -4.56
N PHE A 213 -20.91 5.53 -3.48
CA PHE A 213 -20.17 6.80 -3.53
C PHE A 213 -18.70 6.58 -3.90
N ILE A 214 -18.18 7.47 -4.73
CA ILE A 214 -16.74 7.61 -5.02
C ILE A 214 -16.18 8.76 -4.19
N ILE A 215 -16.84 9.94 -4.25
CA ILE A 215 -16.45 11.14 -3.51
C ILE A 215 -17.70 11.81 -2.94
N PRO A 216 -18.01 11.64 -1.65
CA PRO A 216 -19.16 12.30 -1.01
C PRO A 216 -18.86 13.77 -0.69
N SER A 217 -19.85 14.64 -0.87
CA SER A 217 -19.78 16.05 -0.49
C SER A 217 -20.49 16.32 0.84
N SER A 218 -19.84 17.09 1.72
CA SER A 218 -20.41 17.50 3.01
C SER A 218 -21.14 18.84 2.97
N VAL A 219 -20.86 19.69 1.96
CA VAL A 219 -21.49 21.03 1.81
C VAL A 219 -22.74 20.95 0.93
N GLN A 220 -22.66 20.22 -0.19
CA GLN A 220 -23.75 20.06 -1.13
C GLN A 220 -23.97 18.57 -1.40
N LEU A 221 -24.85 17.95 -0.60
CA LEU A 221 -25.15 16.51 -0.62
C LEU A 221 -25.51 15.99 -2.02
N SER A 222 -26.28 16.76 -2.80
CA SER A 222 -26.70 16.42 -4.17
C SER A 222 -25.55 16.45 -5.20
N ALA A 223 -24.44 17.12 -4.88
CA ALA A 223 -23.25 17.18 -5.73
C ALA A 223 -22.29 15.99 -5.50
N SER A 224 -22.63 15.03 -4.64
CA SER A 224 -21.79 13.84 -4.37
C SER A 224 -21.53 13.02 -5.65
N LEU A 225 -20.29 12.55 -5.83
CA LEU A 225 -19.93 11.67 -6.95
C LEU A 225 -20.26 10.23 -6.58
N THR A 226 -21.12 9.62 -7.38
CA THR A 226 -21.49 8.21 -7.31
C THR A 226 -21.02 7.51 -8.57
N VAL A 227 -20.99 6.18 -8.56
CA VAL A 227 -20.58 5.41 -9.74
C VAL A 227 -21.48 5.72 -10.96
N TRP A 228 -22.73 6.13 -10.74
CA TRP A 228 -23.69 6.36 -11.84
C TRP A 228 -23.58 7.75 -12.45
N ASN A 229 -23.25 8.78 -11.65
CA ASN A 229 -23.11 10.15 -12.16
C ASN A 229 -21.68 10.52 -12.59
N ALA A 230 -20.68 9.75 -12.15
CA ALA A 230 -19.27 9.97 -12.47
C ALA A 230 -18.77 9.06 -13.60
N ALA A 231 -19.60 8.14 -14.11
CA ALA A 231 -19.23 7.25 -15.19
C ALA A 231 -19.11 8.02 -16.52
N SER A 232 -18.08 7.65 -17.31
CA SER A 232 -17.95 8.09 -18.70
C SER A 232 -19.02 7.45 -19.59
N GLY A 233 -19.23 8.01 -20.79
CA GLY A 233 -20.19 7.48 -21.75
C GLY A 233 -19.94 6.01 -22.13
N GLU A 234 -21.01 5.29 -22.48
CA GLU A 234 -21.00 3.83 -22.68
C GLU A 234 -19.93 3.36 -23.67
N LYS A 235 -19.79 4.05 -24.80
CA LYS A 235 -18.78 3.72 -25.82
C LYS A 235 -17.35 3.79 -25.26
N THR A 236 -17.06 4.83 -24.48
CA THR A 236 -15.74 5.04 -23.87
C THR A 236 -15.48 4.01 -22.78
N MET A 237 -16.47 3.71 -21.93
CA MET A 237 -16.34 2.69 -20.88
C MET A 237 -16.13 1.29 -21.49
N GLY A 238 -16.86 0.96 -22.56
CA GLY A 238 -16.70 -0.29 -23.30
C GLY A 238 -15.30 -0.46 -23.89
N LEU A 239 -14.75 0.60 -24.49
CA LEU A 239 -13.38 0.58 -25.02
C LEU A 239 -12.33 0.39 -23.91
N MET A 240 -12.47 1.10 -22.78
CA MET A 240 -11.57 0.96 -21.64
C MET A 240 -11.65 -0.43 -20.99
N LEU A 241 -12.84 -1.05 -20.99
CA LEU A 241 -13.03 -2.42 -20.50
C LEU A 241 -12.29 -3.44 -21.38
N ILE A 242 -12.44 -3.35 -22.71
CA ILE A 242 -11.71 -4.21 -23.66
C ILE A 242 -10.22 -4.03 -23.44
N LEU A 243 -9.74 -2.78 -23.38
CA LEU A 243 -8.32 -2.49 -23.18
C LEU A 243 -7.80 -3.06 -21.85
N ALA A 244 -8.56 -2.89 -20.76
CA ALA A 244 -8.19 -3.45 -19.45
C ALA A 244 -8.15 -4.98 -19.46
N SER A 245 -9.13 -5.64 -20.10
CA SER A 245 -9.20 -7.10 -20.19
C SER A 245 -8.02 -7.73 -20.95
N VAL A 246 -7.42 -7.02 -21.90
CA VAL A 246 -6.25 -7.49 -22.66
C VAL A 246 -4.94 -7.07 -21.99
N LEU A 247 -4.80 -5.79 -21.61
CA LEU A 247 -3.54 -5.26 -21.08
C LEU A 247 -3.23 -5.74 -19.66
N MET A 248 -4.23 -5.90 -18.78
CA MET A 248 -3.96 -6.32 -17.39
C MET A 248 -3.39 -7.76 -17.31
N PRO A 249 -3.99 -8.78 -17.95
CA PRO A 249 -3.40 -10.12 -17.95
C PRO A 249 -2.01 -10.15 -18.59
N MET A 250 -1.80 -9.41 -19.68
CA MET A 250 -0.49 -9.30 -20.34
C MET A 250 0.57 -8.70 -19.41
N LEU A 251 0.25 -7.60 -18.71
CA LEU A 251 1.14 -6.97 -17.76
C LEU A 251 1.46 -7.89 -16.57
N LEU A 252 0.45 -8.63 -16.08
CA LEU A 252 0.61 -9.59 -14.99
C LEU A 252 1.52 -10.74 -15.42
N ALA A 253 1.32 -11.30 -16.62
CA ALA A 253 2.13 -12.37 -17.18
C ALA A 253 3.60 -11.95 -17.33
N TYR A 254 3.85 -10.75 -17.85
CA TYR A 254 5.20 -10.19 -17.92
C TYR A 254 5.84 -10.04 -16.53
N THR A 255 5.11 -9.48 -15.57
CA THR A 255 5.61 -9.22 -14.21
C THR A 255 5.94 -10.52 -13.48
N VAL A 256 5.07 -11.53 -13.58
CA VAL A 256 5.30 -12.86 -13.02
C VAL A 256 6.50 -13.53 -13.70
N GLY A 257 6.56 -13.52 -15.04
CA GLY A 257 7.67 -14.10 -15.81
C GLY A 257 9.02 -13.47 -15.46
N ALA A 258 9.08 -12.13 -15.39
CA ALA A 258 10.27 -11.40 -14.97
C ALA A 258 10.67 -11.73 -13.51
N GLY A 259 9.68 -11.82 -12.61
CA GLY A 259 9.88 -12.19 -11.21
C GLY A 259 10.45 -13.60 -11.02
N LEU A 260 9.95 -14.57 -11.79
CA LEU A 260 10.42 -15.96 -11.79
C LEU A 260 11.85 -16.06 -12.35
N ARG A 261 12.13 -15.39 -13.48
CA ARG A 261 13.47 -15.37 -14.09
C ARG A 261 14.51 -14.72 -13.18
N GLY A 262 14.12 -13.69 -12.42
CA GLY A 262 14.98 -13.01 -11.45
C GLY A 262 15.32 -13.84 -10.20
N ARG A 263 14.55 -14.89 -9.88
CA ARG A 263 14.75 -15.75 -8.69
C ARG A 263 16.05 -16.58 -8.78
N ASN A 264 16.50 -16.90 -9.99
CA ASN A 264 17.62 -17.82 -10.23
C ASN A 264 18.99 -17.13 -10.35
N ARG A 265 19.07 -15.80 -10.18
CA ARG A 265 20.34 -15.07 -10.24
C ARG A 265 20.88 -14.85 -8.82
N PRO A 266 21.97 -15.53 -8.40
CA PRO A 266 22.60 -15.21 -7.13
C PRO A 266 23.09 -13.76 -7.15
N LEU A 267 22.89 -13.04 -6.05
CA LEU A 267 23.43 -11.70 -5.86
C LEU A 267 24.95 -11.79 -6.00
N LYS A 268 25.52 -11.26 -7.09
CA LYS A 268 26.97 -11.18 -7.27
C LYS A 268 27.56 -10.48 -6.05
N SER A 269 28.55 -11.10 -5.42
CA SER A 269 29.30 -10.49 -4.32
C SER A 269 29.82 -9.12 -4.75
N SER A 270 29.65 -8.13 -3.87
CA SER A 270 30.11 -6.76 -4.11
C SER A 270 31.62 -6.76 -4.41
N PRO A 271 32.12 -5.89 -5.30
CA PRO A 271 33.55 -5.83 -5.66
C PRO A 271 34.49 -5.78 -4.44
N LYS A 272 34.05 -5.13 -3.36
CA LYS A 272 34.80 -5.08 -2.09
C LYS A 272 35.03 -6.45 -1.46
N GLY A 273 34.03 -7.35 -1.52
CA GLY A 273 34.18 -8.73 -1.02
C GLY A 273 35.21 -9.53 -1.81
N LYS A 274 35.31 -9.30 -3.12
CA LYS A 274 36.33 -9.93 -3.97
C LYS A 274 37.73 -9.37 -3.69
N ILE A 275 37.85 -8.07 -3.43
CA ILE A 275 39.14 -7.45 -3.09
C ILE A 275 39.60 -7.95 -1.71
N SER A 276 38.73 -7.96 -0.70
CA SER A 276 39.04 -8.49 0.63
C SER A 276 39.39 -9.98 0.59
N GLN A 277 38.67 -10.80 -0.19
CA GLN A 277 39.04 -12.20 -0.41
C GLN A 277 40.40 -12.34 -1.10
N ARG A 278 40.68 -11.55 -2.15
CA ARG A 278 41.98 -11.57 -2.83
C ARG A 278 43.13 -11.12 -1.91
N ILE A 279 42.88 -10.17 -1.01
CA ILE A 279 43.85 -9.74 0.00
C ILE A 279 44.07 -10.86 1.03
N GLN A 280 43.00 -11.51 1.51
CA GLN A 280 43.10 -12.65 2.42
C GLN A 280 43.84 -13.85 1.80
N GLU A 281 43.54 -14.20 0.55
CA GLU A 281 44.23 -15.26 -0.18
C GLU A 281 45.70 -14.92 -0.42
N ARG A 282 46.03 -13.65 -0.70
CA ARG A 282 47.43 -13.21 -0.80
C ARG A 282 48.14 -13.28 0.54
N GLN A 283 47.50 -12.87 1.63
CA GLN A 283 48.08 -12.96 2.98
C GLN A 283 48.27 -14.42 3.41
N GLN A 284 47.35 -15.33 3.09
CA GLN A 284 47.52 -16.76 3.35
C GLN A 284 48.65 -17.40 2.54
N ARG A 285 48.84 -17.01 1.27
CA ARG A 285 50.00 -17.46 0.48
C ARG A 285 51.33 -16.96 1.03
N LEU A 286 51.37 -15.74 1.56
CA LEU A 286 52.57 -15.15 2.15
C LEU A 286 52.87 -15.72 3.55
N ALA A 287 51.84 -16.11 4.30
CA ALA A 287 51.96 -16.68 5.64
C ALA A 287 52.25 -18.20 5.65
N SER A 288 52.23 -18.87 4.49
CA SER A 288 52.61 -20.28 4.37
C SER A 288 54.11 -20.34 4.03
N PRO A 289 55.03 -20.57 5.00
CA PRO A 289 56.43 -20.77 4.68
C PRO A 289 56.58 -22.01 3.81
N ALA A 290 57.49 -21.94 2.85
CA ALA A 290 57.81 -23.02 1.92
C ALA A 290 58.34 -24.26 2.66
N ILE A 291 57.45 -25.13 3.13
CA ILE A 291 57.78 -26.50 3.57
C ILE A 291 57.83 -27.37 2.31
N HIS A 292 58.78 -27.10 1.41
CA HIS A 292 59.21 -28.08 0.40
C HIS A 292 60.54 -27.68 -0.26
N ARG A 293 61.60 -27.53 0.53
CA ARG A 293 62.96 -27.77 0.03
C ARG A 293 63.74 -28.58 1.06
N ASP A 294 64.51 -29.51 0.54
CA ASP A 294 65.60 -30.26 1.17
C ASP A 294 65.24 -31.54 1.94
N HIS A 295 64.96 -32.61 1.18
CA HIS A 295 65.38 -33.98 1.55
C HIS A 295 65.53 -34.84 0.28
N ARG A 296 66.53 -34.53 -0.57
CA ARG A 296 67.11 -35.47 -1.57
C ARG A 296 68.52 -35.04 -1.97
N ILE A 297 69.48 -35.06 -1.06
CA ILE A 297 70.90 -35.30 -1.37
C ILE A 297 71.52 -35.99 -0.14
N ALA A 298 71.73 -37.30 -0.25
CA ALA A 298 72.76 -38.14 0.38
C ALA A 298 72.36 -39.60 0.21
#